data_AF-A0A536D6W5-F1
#
_entry.id   AF-A0A536D6W5-F1
#
_cell.length_a   1.000
_cell.length_b   1.000
_cell.length_c   1.000
_cell.angle_alpha   90.00
_cell.angle_beta   90.00
_cell.angle_gamma   90.00
#
_symmetry.space_group_name_H-M   'P 1'
#
loop_
_entity.id
_entity.type
_entity.pdbx_description
1 polymer ?
#
loop_
_entity_poly.entity_id
_entity_poly.type
_entity_poly.pdbx_seq_one_letter_code
_entity_poly.pdbx_strand_id
1 'polypeptide(L)'
;MADSPFLQSVERRRPGSSMRNYVTRTLPHSSAVVVSNRAPHEPRPEGGFARGAGGVVTALLTLAEVTSADWVSCVRTEAERNMVEQQGETIVAPLGRSTTKLHYVNPTREQYHMYYSVIANPVLWFIQHYLWNLAQEPNVDSEIHTAWADGYVEVNRQVARRVVEVGHQLPERPLIMVHDYQLYLVPKMVRRELPGAVITHFVHIPWPTPQYWKVLPRNMRDAILEGLLGCDIVGFQSSLDVRNFLMTCDENAGLTVDDKERAVLIDGRVV
;
A
#
# COMPACT_ATOMS: atom_id res chain seq x y z
N MET A 1 9.08 39.16 -24.91
CA MET A 1 9.38 37.86 -24.29
C MET A 1 8.48 37.75 -23.09
N ALA A 2 7.43 36.93 -23.19
CA ALA A 2 6.31 36.91 -22.27
C ALA A 2 6.62 36.05 -21.04
N ASP A 3 6.39 36.64 -19.86
CA ASP A 3 6.42 35.98 -18.56
C ASP A 3 5.41 34.84 -18.48
N SER A 4 5.88 33.63 -18.22
CA SER A 4 5.03 32.45 -18.03
C SER A 4 4.48 32.42 -16.61
N PRO A 5 3.14 32.43 -16.41
CA PRO A 5 2.51 32.37 -15.09
C PRO A 5 2.78 31.06 -14.33
N PHE A 6 3.39 30.06 -14.98
CA PHE A 6 3.79 28.80 -14.36
C PHE A 6 4.97 28.95 -13.39
N LEU A 7 5.87 29.92 -13.64
CA LEU A 7 7.06 30.11 -12.82
C LEU A 7 6.78 30.85 -11.50
N GLN A 8 5.70 31.65 -11.43
CA GLN A 8 5.29 32.33 -10.21
C GLN A 8 4.59 31.41 -9.20
N SER A 9 4.12 30.22 -9.58
CA SER A 9 3.47 29.31 -8.63
C SER A 9 4.45 28.49 -7.79
N VAL A 10 5.73 28.49 -8.16
CA VAL A 10 6.77 27.65 -7.53
C VAL A 10 7.48 28.39 -6.38
N GLU A 11 7.42 29.72 -6.34
CA GLU A 11 8.07 30.50 -5.29
C GLU A 11 7.11 30.88 -4.15
N ARG A 12 7.40 30.31 -2.98
CA ARG A 12 7.00 30.75 -1.63
C ARG A 12 5.52 30.60 -1.28
N ARG A 13 5.11 29.36 -1.03
CA ARG A 13 4.09 29.08 0.01
C ARG A 13 4.65 28.10 1.02
N ARG A 14 4.45 28.40 2.31
CA ARG A 14 4.86 27.54 3.43
C ARG A 14 4.40 26.10 3.14
N PRO A 15 5.28 25.08 3.17
CA PRO A 15 4.99 23.76 2.60
C PRO A 15 3.70 23.11 3.14
N GLY A 16 3.32 23.37 4.39
CA GLY A 16 2.10 22.81 4.98
C GLY A 16 0.77 23.47 4.61
N SER A 17 0.74 24.78 4.30
CA SER A 17 -0.54 25.47 4.03
C SER A 17 -1.03 25.28 2.59
N SER A 18 -0.10 25.11 1.64
CA SER A 18 -0.43 24.87 0.24
C SER A 18 -1.08 23.49 0.03
N MET A 19 -0.52 22.46 0.66
CA MET A 19 -1.03 21.09 0.53
C MET A 19 -2.37 20.91 1.23
N ARG A 20 -2.57 21.50 2.41
CA ARG A 20 -3.86 21.46 3.11
C ARG A 20 -4.98 22.07 2.28
N ASN A 21 -4.75 23.28 1.76
CA ASN A 21 -5.73 23.93 0.90
C ASN A 21 -5.99 23.17 -0.41
N TYR A 22 -4.95 22.54 -0.98
CA TYR A 22 -5.10 21.71 -2.17
C TYR A 22 -5.97 20.48 -1.89
N VAL A 23 -5.63 19.71 -0.85
CA VAL A 23 -6.36 18.50 -0.46
C VAL A 23 -7.81 18.79 -0.09
N THR A 24 -8.06 19.80 0.75
CA THR A 24 -9.44 20.20 1.09
C THR A 24 -10.25 20.60 -0.14
N ARG A 25 -9.61 21.16 -1.18
CA ARG A 25 -10.28 21.52 -2.43
C ARG A 25 -10.51 20.33 -3.37
N THR A 26 -9.58 19.38 -3.44
CA THR A 26 -9.65 18.25 -4.38
C THR A 26 -10.38 17.03 -3.81
N LEU A 27 -10.43 16.90 -2.48
CA LEU A 27 -11.04 15.78 -1.77
C LEU A 27 -12.03 16.26 -0.68
N PRO A 28 -13.00 17.16 -0.98
CA PRO A 28 -13.86 17.76 0.04
C PRO A 28 -14.89 16.81 0.66
N HIS A 29 -15.10 15.63 0.07
CA HIS A 29 -16.11 14.64 0.46
C HIS A 29 -15.51 13.23 0.57
N SER A 30 -14.31 13.12 1.14
CA SER A 30 -13.62 11.85 1.28
C SER A 30 -13.00 11.69 2.65
N SER A 31 -13.31 10.55 3.28
CA SER A 31 -12.67 10.13 4.51
C SER A 31 -11.50 9.22 4.17
N ALA A 32 -10.28 9.68 4.49
CA ALA A 32 -9.06 9.02 4.09
C ALA A 32 -8.64 7.93 5.08
N VAL A 33 -8.16 6.80 4.56
CA VAL A 33 -7.55 5.71 5.34
C VAL A 33 -6.22 5.37 4.71
N VAL A 34 -5.14 5.52 5.48
CA VAL A 34 -3.81 5.05 5.08
C VAL A 34 -3.68 3.59 5.49
N VAL A 35 -3.22 2.73 4.59
CA VAL A 35 -3.02 1.30 4.85
C VAL A 35 -1.57 0.97 4.53
N SER A 36 -0.80 0.54 5.54
CA SER A 36 0.60 0.17 5.36
C SER A 36 1.00 -0.93 6.33
N ASN A 37 2.00 -1.74 5.95
CA ASN A 37 2.48 -2.80 6.83
C ASN A 37 2.95 -2.29 8.20
N ARG A 38 3.54 -1.09 8.25
CA ARG A 38 4.04 -0.44 9.47
C ARG A 38 3.13 0.69 9.92
N ALA A 39 2.98 0.83 11.24
CA ALA A 39 2.36 1.99 11.85
C ALA A 39 3.19 3.28 11.65
N PRO A 40 2.57 4.47 11.73
CA PRO A 40 3.29 5.75 11.63
C PRO A 40 4.22 6.00 12.83
N HIS A 41 3.91 5.34 13.95
CA HIS A 41 4.61 5.45 15.21
C HIS A 41 4.75 4.07 15.86
N GLU A 42 5.88 3.83 16.52
CA GLU A 42 6.16 2.58 17.24
C GLU A 42 6.03 2.82 18.76
N PRO A 43 5.35 1.93 19.51
CA PRO A 43 5.25 2.05 20.95
C PRO A 43 6.62 1.88 21.61
N ARG A 44 6.86 2.66 22.68
CA ARG A 44 8.11 2.56 23.46
C ARG A 44 7.93 1.70 24.72
N PRO A 45 8.97 0.96 25.16
CA PRO A 45 8.92 0.18 26.40
C PRO A 45 8.59 1.03 27.64
N GLU A 46 9.10 2.26 27.70
CA GLU A 46 8.86 3.22 28.78
C GLU A 46 7.49 3.94 28.69
N GLY A 47 6.66 3.60 27.70
CA GLY A 47 5.39 4.25 27.40
C GLY A 47 5.50 5.34 26.33
N GLY A 48 4.37 5.64 25.68
CA GLY A 48 4.30 6.59 24.58
C GLY A 48 4.81 6.03 23.24
N PHE A 49 5.11 6.92 22.30
CA PHE A 49 5.38 6.58 20.90
C PHE A 49 6.70 7.18 20.39
N ALA A 50 7.49 6.39 19.65
CA ALA A 50 8.55 6.86 18.78
C ALA A 50 8.03 7.04 17.36
N ARG A 51 8.60 7.96 16.59
CA ARG A 51 8.30 8.07 15.15
C ARG A 51 8.81 6.83 14.44
N GLY A 52 7.97 6.20 13.62
CA GLY A 52 8.38 5.05 12.82
C GLY A 52 9.54 5.41 11.88
N ALA A 53 10.53 4.53 11.77
CA ALA A 53 11.68 4.75 10.91
C ALA A 53 11.34 4.48 9.43
N GLY A 54 11.66 5.42 8.54
CA GLY A 54 11.56 5.25 7.08
C GLY A 54 11.14 6.50 6.30
N GLY A 55 11.68 6.67 5.09
CA GLY A 55 11.35 7.80 4.20
C GLY A 55 9.88 7.82 3.77
N VAL A 56 9.28 6.64 3.56
CA VAL A 56 7.87 6.47 3.18
C VAL A 56 6.93 7.00 4.25
N VAL A 57 7.12 6.57 5.51
CA VAL A 57 6.31 7.03 6.65
C VAL A 57 6.35 8.55 6.75
N THR A 58 7.51 9.17 6.53
CA THR A 58 7.65 10.63 6.58
C THR A 58 6.81 11.37 5.53
N ALA A 59 6.76 10.89 4.30
CA ALA A 59 5.92 11.50 3.26
C ALA A 59 4.43 11.30 3.56
N LEU A 60 4.04 10.11 4.02
CA LEU A 60 2.65 9.77 4.31
C LEU A 60 2.09 10.50 5.53
N LEU A 61 2.91 10.76 6.56
CA LEU A 61 2.50 11.50 7.76
C LEU A 61 1.90 12.86 7.44
N THR A 62 2.47 13.60 6.47
CA THR A 62 1.98 14.95 6.14
C THR A 62 0.66 14.88 5.39
N LEU A 63 0.50 13.90 4.49
CA LEU A 63 -0.77 13.64 3.80
C LEU A 63 -1.86 13.25 4.82
N ALA A 64 -1.55 12.28 5.68
CA ALA A 64 -2.45 11.78 6.70
C ALA A 64 -2.89 12.89 7.67
N GLU A 65 -1.96 13.76 8.09
CA GLU A 65 -2.26 14.90 8.98
C GLU A 65 -3.21 15.89 8.29
N VAL A 66 -2.97 16.17 7.01
CA VAL A 66 -3.80 17.08 6.22
C VAL A 66 -5.20 16.52 5.97
N THR A 67 -5.33 15.22 5.73
CA THR A 67 -6.62 14.55 5.50
C THR A 67 -7.31 14.09 6.78
N SER A 68 -6.66 14.23 7.95
CA SER A 68 -7.10 13.58 9.20
C SER A 68 -7.39 12.09 9.00
N ALA A 69 -6.51 11.41 8.26
CA ALA A 69 -6.73 10.01 7.88
C ALA A 69 -6.65 9.08 9.09
N ASP A 70 -7.54 8.10 9.15
CA ASP A 70 -7.36 6.90 9.97
C ASP A 70 -6.24 6.04 9.37
N TRP A 71 -5.59 5.22 10.19
CA TRP A 71 -4.45 4.41 9.76
C TRP A 71 -4.66 2.94 10.09
N VAL A 72 -4.49 2.05 9.12
CA VAL A 72 -4.53 0.59 9.30
C VAL A 72 -3.13 0.00 9.14
N SER A 73 -2.68 -0.79 10.12
CA SER A 73 -1.35 -1.43 10.07
C SER A 73 -1.30 -2.80 10.74
N CYS A 74 -0.33 -3.63 10.37
CA CYS A 74 -0.11 -4.92 11.02
C CYS A 74 0.64 -4.76 12.34
N VAL A 75 0.32 -5.60 13.32
CA VAL A 75 1.14 -5.83 14.51
C VAL A 75 2.38 -6.62 14.09
N ARG A 76 3.58 -6.11 14.42
CA ARG A 76 4.85 -6.68 13.95
C ARG A 76 5.78 -7.06 15.09
N THR A 77 5.77 -6.29 16.16
CA THR A 77 6.70 -6.40 17.30
C THR A 77 5.99 -6.83 18.58
N GLU A 78 6.76 -7.31 19.57
CA GLU A 78 6.25 -7.59 20.92
C GLU A 78 5.60 -6.36 21.55
N ALA A 79 6.21 -5.19 21.38
CA ALA A 79 5.69 -3.95 21.95
C ALA A 79 4.31 -3.60 21.38
N GLU A 80 4.10 -3.80 20.08
CA GLU A 80 2.79 -3.62 19.45
C GLU A 80 1.78 -4.69 19.90
N ARG A 81 2.19 -5.97 20.05
CA ARG A 81 1.31 -7.03 20.58
C ARG A 81 0.85 -6.71 21.99
N ASN A 82 1.78 -6.41 22.90
CA ASN A 82 1.47 -6.06 24.29
C ASN A 82 0.55 -4.84 24.36
N MET A 83 0.76 -3.84 23.49
CA MET A 83 -0.10 -2.66 23.42
C MET A 83 -1.52 -3.02 22.96
N VAL A 84 -1.66 -3.83 21.92
CA VAL A 84 -2.97 -4.29 21.41
C VAL A 84 -3.69 -5.15 22.43
N GLU A 85 -2.99 -6.02 23.16
CA GLU A 85 -3.57 -6.83 24.24
C GLU A 85 -4.10 -5.98 25.40
N GLN A 86 -3.44 -4.87 25.71
CA GLN A 86 -3.83 -3.99 26.82
C GLN A 86 -4.91 -2.96 26.44
N GLN A 87 -4.84 -2.39 25.23
CA GLN A 87 -5.66 -1.24 24.82
C GLN A 87 -6.67 -1.57 23.71
N GLY A 88 -6.59 -2.76 23.14
CA GLY A 88 -7.38 -3.19 21.98
C GLY A 88 -6.74 -2.83 20.64
N GLU A 89 -7.38 -3.28 19.56
CA GLU A 89 -6.89 -3.13 18.18
C GLU A 89 -7.16 -1.74 17.57
N THR A 90 -7.79 -0.83 18.32
CA THR A 90 -7.97 0.57 17.88
C THR A 90 -7.49 1.48 18.98
N ILE A 91 -6.48 2.29 18.69
CA ILE A 91 -5.92 3.24 19.64
C ILE A 91 -5.80 4.63 19.02
N VAL A 92 -5.73 5.65 19.86
CA VAL A 92 -5.42 7.01 19.42
C VAL A 92 -3.91 7.19 19.46
N ALA A 93 -3.31 7.44 18.30
CA ALA A 93 -1.87 7.65 18.16
C ALA A 93 -1.58 9.09 17.72
N PRO A 94 -0.39 9.64 18.06
CA PRO A 94 0.08 10.90 17.49
C PRO A 94 0.13 10.84 15.95
N LEU A 95 -0.04 11.98 15.29
CA LEU A 95 0.14 12.13 13.84
C LEU A 95 0.63 13.55 13.55
N GLY A 96 1.94 13.77 13.53
CA GLY A 96 2.50 15.11 13.37
C GLY A 96 2.07 16.03 14.52
N ARG A 97 1.25 17.04 14.24
CA ARG A 97 0.68 17.97 15.24
C ARG A 97 -0.76 17.62 15.64
N SER A 98 -1.33 16.55 15.12
CA SER A 98 -2.66 16.06 15.47
C SER A 98 -2.59 14.62 16.01
N THR A 99 -3.76 13.99 16.16
CA THR A 99 -3.89 12.57 16.47
C THR A 99 -4.64 11.87 15.35
N THR A 100 -4.51 10.55 15.28
CA THR A 100 -5.27 9.68 14.38
C THR A 100 -5.75 8.43 15.11
N LYS A 101 -6.78 7.77 14.58
CA LYS A 101 -7.09 6.40 14.98
C LYS A 101 -6.18 5.44 14.24
N LEU A 102 -5.41 4.68 15.00
CA LEU A 102 -4.57 3.60 14.52
C LEU A 102 -5.28 2.27 14.77
N HIS A 103 -5.60 1.59 13.69
CA HIS A 103 -6.30 0.32 13.63
C HIS A 103 -5.28 -0.80 13.35
N TYR A 104 -4.97 -1.59 14.35
CA TYR A 104 -4.08 -2.73 14.22
C TYR A 104 -4.82 -3.94 13.64
N VAL A 105 -4.07 -4.71 12.85
CA VAL A 105 -4.40 -6.05 12.39
C VAL A 105 -3.43 -6.98 13.10
N ASN A 106 -3.93 -7.99 13.80
CA ASN A 106 -3.12 -8.84 14.68
C ASN A 106 -2.94 -10.26 14.14
N PRO A 107 -2.16 -10.47 13.06
CA PRO A 107 -1.86 -11.81 12.58
C PRO A 107 -1.06 -12.59 13.62
N THR A 108 -1.14 -13.92 13.57
CA THR A 108 -0.26 -14.76 14.41
C THR A 108 1.20 -14.52 14.07
N ARG A 109 2.11 -14.96 14.94
CA ARG A 109 3.56 -14.79 14.74
C ARG A 109 4.00 -15.54 13.49
N GLU A 110 3.48 -16.74 13.32
CA GLU A 110 3.72 -17.64 12.21
C GLU A 110 3.19 -17.04 10.90
N GLN A 111 1.96 -16.51 10.91
CA GLN A 111 1.38 -15.82 9.76
C GLN A 111 2.23 -14.61 9.35
N TYR A 112 2.61 -13.77 10.30
CA TYR A 112 3.44 -12.59 10.02
C TYR A 112 4.84 -12.98 9.53
N HIS A 113 5.44 -14.04 10.09
CA HIS A 113 6.71 -14.58 9.62
C HIS A 113 6.63 -15.06 8.16
N MET A 114 5.64 -15.89 7.82
CA MET A 114 5.42 -16.35 6.45
C MET A 114 5.16 -15.19 5.48
N TYR A 115 4.31 -14.24 5.87
CA TYR A 115 4.00 -13.06 5.08
C TYR A 115 5.22 -12.17 4.83
N TYR A 116 5.98 -11.81 5.87
CA TYR A 116 7.02 -10.79 5.79
C TYR A 116 8.41 -11.36 5.53
N SER A 117 8.77 -12.40 6.28
CA SER A 117 10.13 -12.97 6.29
C SER A 117 10.33 -14.08 5.28
N VAL A 118 9.27 -14.64 4.70
CA VAL A 118 9.37 -15.68 3.65
C VAL A 118 8.92 -15.14 2.28
N ILE A 119 7.78 -14.44 2.20
CA ILE A 119 7.26 -13.93 0.92
C ILE A 119 7.70 -12.49 0.63
N ALA A 120 7.41 -11.54 1.51
CA ALA A 120 7.62 -10.13 1.18
C ALA A 120 9.10 -9.81 0.90
N ASN A 121 10.02 -10.08 1.83
CA ASN A 121 11.44 -9.72 1.62
C ASN A 121 12.22 -10.73 0.76
N PRO A 122 12.16 -12.06 0.96
CA PRO A 122 12.98 -12.95 0.13
C PRO A 122 12.45 -13.16 -1.29
N VAL A 123 11.13 -13.04 -1.50
CA VAL A 123 10.52 -13.31 -2.81
C VAL A 123 10.21 -12.01 -3.54
N LEU A 124 9.30 -11.19 -3.02
CA LEU A 124 8.82 -9.99 -3.74
C LEU A 124 9.89 -8.91 -3.85
N TRP A 125 10.62 -8.62 -2.77
CA TRP A 125 11.70 -7.65 -2.84
C TRP A 125 12.81 -8.11 -3.80
N PHE A 126 13.22 -9.38 -3.78
CA PHE A 126 14.29 -9.87 -4.66
C PHE A 126 13.91 -9.84 -6.13
N ILE A 127 12.70 -10.28 -6.50
CA ILE A 127 12.28 -10.23 -7.90
C ILE A 127 12.20 -8.80 -8.41
N GLN A 128 11.65 -7.89 -7.60
CA GLN A 128 11.46 -6.49 -7.99
C GLN A 128 12.78 -5.71 -8.06
N HIS A 129 13.84 -6.18 -7.40
CA HIS A 129 15.18 -5.61 -7.46
C HIS A 129 16.18 -6.39 -8.32
N TYR A 130 15.72 -7.40 -9.09
CA TYR A 130 16.59 -8.23 -9.94
C TYR A 130 17.75 -8.89 -9.19
N LEU A 131 17.50 -9.38 -7.98
CA LEU A 131 18.56 -9.90 -7.10
C LEU A 131 18.80 -11.40 -7.23
N TRP A 132 17.97 -12.14 -7.97
CA TRP A 132 18.13 -13.58 -8.13
C TRP A 132 19.17 -13.94 -9.18
N ASN A 133 20.00 -14.91 -8.83
CA ASN A 133 20.75 -15.67 -9.83
C ASN A 133 19.84 -16.75 -10.42
N LEU A 134 19.24 -16.48 -11.59
CA LEU A 134 18.26 -17.38 -12.22
C LEU A 134 18.77 -18.80 -12.54
N ALA A 135 20.08 -19.04 -12.49
CA ALA A 135 20.65 -20.38 -12.62
C ALA A 135 20.50 -21.24 -11.35
N GLN A 136 20.25 -20.62 -10.19
CA GLN A 136 20.22 -21.27 -8.87
C GLN A 136 18.95 -20.92 -8.06
N GLU A 137 18.33 -19.78 -8.33
CA GLU A 137 17.25 -19.19 -7.53
C GLU A 137 16.16 -18.58 -8.44
N PRO A 138 14.91 -18.47 -7.95
CA PRO A 138 14.42 -18.94 -6.67
C PRO A 138 14.14 -20.45 -6.67
N ASN A 139 14.36 -21.11 -5.54
CA ASN A 139 13.80 -22.44 -5.30
C ASN A 139 12.38 -22.28 -4.76
N VAL A 140 11.37 -22.43 -5.61
CA VAL A 140 9.97 -22.38 -5.21
C VAL A 140 9.52 -23.79 -4.82
N ASP A 141 9.57 -24.07 -3.52
CA ASP A 141 9.18 -25.34 -2.94
C ASP A 141 7.84 -25.25 -2.19
N SER A 142 7.49 -26.33 -1.48
CA SER A 142 6.27 -26.39 -0.67
C SER A 142 6.24 -25.36 0.46
N GLU A 143 7.39 -24.92 0.97
CA GLU A 143 7.46 -23.90 2.02
C GLU A 143 7.03 -22.55 1.46
N ILE A 144 7.52 -22.16 0.28
CA ILE A 144 7.10 -20.94 -0.41
C ILE A 144 5.60 -20.96 -0.73
N HIS A 145 5.07 -22.09 -1.21
CA HIS A 145 3.64 -22.21 -1.48
C HIS A 145 2.78 -22.13 -0.21
N THR A 146 3.21 -22.74 0.88
CA THR A 146 2.54 -22.64 2.19
C THR A 146 2.58 -21.22 2.71
N ALA A 147 3.75 -20.58 2.69
CA ALA A 147 3.92 -19.21 3.16
C ALA A 147 3.12 -18.19 2.32
N TRP A 148 2.95 -18.45 1.03
CA TRP A 148 2.06 -17.68 0.18
C TRP A 148 0.60 -17.77 0.63
N ALA A 149 0.08 -18.99 0.81
CA ALA A 149 -1.32 -19.22 1.15
C ALA A 149 -1.67 -18.80 2.59
N ASP A 150 -0.88 -19.27 3.56
CA ASP A 150 -1.17 -19.16 4.99
C ASP A 150 -0.53 -17.93 5.63
N GLY A 151 0.44 -17.31 4.96
CA GLY A 151 1.05 -16.05 5.34
C GLY A 151 0.54 -14.91 4.47
N TYR A 152 1.07 -14.80 3.24
CA TYR A 152 0.90 -13.58 2.45
C TYR A 152 -0.55 -13.25 2.11
N VAL A 153 -1.29 -14.24 1.60
CA VAL A 153 -2.71 -14.10 1.26
C VAL A 153 -3.55 -13.89 2.52
N GLU A 154 -3.29 -14.64 3.59
CA GLU A 154 -4.06 -14.55 4.83
C GLU A 154 -3.87 -13.21 5.55
N VAL A 155 -2.64 -12.70 5.66
CA VAL A 155 -2.39 -11.38 6.24
C VAL A 155 -3.03 -10.27 5.40
N ASN A 156 -2.92 -10.34 4.06
CA ASN A 156 -3.61 -9.38 3.18
C ASN A 156 -5.14 -9.44 3.36
N ARG A 157 -5.70 -10.63 3.56
CA ARG A 157 -7.14 -10.82 3.84
C ARG A 157 -7.55 -10.20 5.17
N GLN A 158 -6.77 -10.39 6.22
CA GLN A 158 -7.03 -9.75 7.53
C GLN A 158 -6.94 -8.22 7.43
N VAL A 159 -5.95 -7.69 6.70
CA VAL A 159 -5.82 -6.25 6.45
C VAL A 159 -7.04 -5.72 5.68
N ALA A 160 -7.43 -6.39 4.59
CA ALA A 160 -8.59 -5.98 3.80
C ALA A 160 -9.88 -5.97 4.63
N ARG A 161 -10.13 -7.00 5.45
CA ARG A 161 -11.27 -7.03 6.38
C ARG A 161 -11.28 -5.83 7.31
N ARG A 162 -10.12 -5.51 7.90
CA ARG A 162 -10.00 -4.37 8.80
C ARG A 162 -10.25 -3.04 8.11
N VAL A 163 -9.74 -2.88 6.88
CA VAL A 163 -10.00 -1.68 6.05
C VAL A 163 -11.49 -1.55 5.73
N VAL A 164 -12.19 -2.65 5.43
CA VAL A 164 -13.63 -2.65 5.16
C VAL A 164 -14.43 -2.25 6.40
N GLU A 165 -14.09 -2.80 7.57
CA GLU A 165 -14.71 -2.42 8.86
C GLU A 165 -14.58 -0.92 9.14
N VAL A 166 -13.36 -0.37 8.97
CA VAL A 166 -13.11 1.07 9.13
C VAL A 166 -13.89 1.86 8.08
N GLY A 167 -13.84 1.43 6.82
CA GLY A 167 -14.50 2.08 5.70
C GLY A 167 -16.01 2.24 5.87
N HIS A 168 -16.70 1.25 6.46
CA HIS A 168 -18.13 1.35 6.77
C HIS A 168 -18.47 2.35 7.87
N GLN A 169 -17.52 2.71 8.72
CA GLN A 169 -17.70 3.64 9.83
C GLN A 169 -17.35 5.09 9.44
N LEU A 170 -16.81 5.31 8.24
CA LEU A 170 -16.40 6.63 7.78
C LEU A 170 -17.63 7.50 7.46
N PRO A 171 -17.58 8.81 7.79
CA PRO A 171 -18.70 9.71 7.56
C PRO A 171 -18.89 10.07 6.07
N GLU A 172 -17.83 9.98 5.27
CA GLU A 172 -17.84 10.31 3.85
C GLU A 172 -17.29 9.15 3.01
N ARG A 173 -17.32 9.31 1.67
CA ARG A 173 -16.82 8.31 0.73
C ARG A 173 -15.40 7.86 1.11
N PRO A 174 -15.12 6.55 1.29
CA PRO A 174 -13.80 6.10 1.66
C PRO A 174 -12.76 6.39 0.57
N LEU A 175 -11.65 7.03 0.96
CA LEU A 175 -10.42 7.12 0.17
C LEU A 175 -9.38 6.20 0.82
N ILE A 176 -9.19 5.03 0.23
CA ILE A 176 -8.29 3.99 0.74
C ILE A 176 -6.94 4.11 0.03
N MET A 177 -5.91 4.47 0.79
CA MET A 177 -4.55 4.66 0.28
C MET A 177 -3.66 3.52 0.77
N VAL A 178 -3.49 2.50 -0.07
CA VAL A 178 -2.67 1.33 0.23
C VAL A 178 -1.23 1.59 -0.16
N HIS A 179 -0.29 1.17 0.68
CA HIS A 179 1.12 1.41 0.46
C HIS A 179 1.93 0.13 0.51
N ASP A 180 2.77 0.02 -0.52
CA ASP A 180 3.91 -0.87 -0.64
C ASP A 180 3.60 -2.35 -0.91
N TYR A 181 4.64 -3.05 -1.37
CA TYR A 181 4.55 -4.38 -1.97
C TYR A 181 4.06 -5.49 -1.03
N GLN A 182 4.00 -5.23 0.28
CA GLN A 182 3.49 -6.23 1.20
C GLN A 182 1.95 -6.36 1.08
N LEU A 183 1.26 -5.36 0.54
CA LEU A 183 -0.20 -5.26 0.56
C LEU A 183 -0.84 -5.30 -0.85
N TYR A 184 -0.23 -6.00 -1.81
CA TYR A 184 -0.72 -6.01 -3.18
C TYR A 184 -2.13 -6.58 -3.36
N LEU A 185 -2.59 -7.47 -2.48
CA LEU A 185 -3.88 -8.14 -2.65
C LEU A 185 -5.04 -7.37 -1.99
N VAL A 186 -4.72 -6.43 -1.10
CA VAL A 186 -5.70 -5.64 -0.36
C VAL A 186 -6.67 -4.90 -1.28
N PRO A 187 -6.26 -4.17 -2.35
CA PRO A 187 -7.17 -3.34 -3.11
C PRO A 187 -8.33 -4.12 -3.75
N LYS A 188 -8.05 -5.26 -4.39
CA LYS A 188 -9.11 -6.13 -4.95
C LYS A 188 -10.05 -6.67 -3.89
N MET A 189 -9.53 -7.04 -2.72
CA MET A 189 -10.37 -7.53 -1.62
C MET A 189 -11.28 -6.42 -1.07
N VAL A 190 -10.75 -5.21 -0.88
CA VAL A 190 -11.52 -4.05 -0.42
C VAL A 190 -12.55 -3.62 -1.45
N ARG A 191 -12.20 -3.57 -2.74
CA ARG A 191 -13.11 -3.19 -3.83
C ARG A 191 -14.39 -4.03 -3.87
N ARG A 192 -14.30 -5.32 -3.55
CA ARG A 192 -15.45 -6.24 -3.55
C ARG A 192 -16.50 -5.86 -2.52
N GLU A 193 -16.06 -5.41 -1.35
CA GLU A 193 -16.95 -5.05 -0.23
C GLU A 193 -17.31 -3.56 -0.23
N LEU A 194 -16.40 -2.71 -0.73
CA LEU A 194 -16.58 -1.26 -0.84
C LEU A 194 -16.49 -0.80 -2.31
N PRO A 195 -17.45 -1.17 -3.18
CA PRO A 195 -17.40 -0.86 -4.61
C PRO A 195 -17.34 0.65 -4.89
N GLY A 196 -17.93 1.46 -4.01
CA GLY A 196 -17.93 2.91 -4.10
C GLY A 196 -16.66 3.60 -3.57
N ALA A 197 -15.71 2.91 -2.95
CA ALA A 197 -14.49 3.55 -2.45
C ALA A 197 -13.64 4.12 -3.59
N VAL A 198 -12.81 5.12 -3.29
CA VAL A 198 -11.66 5.46 -4.14
C VAL A 198 -10.46 4.71 -3.56
N ILE A 199 -9.79 3.89 -4.35
CA ILE A 199 -8.69 3.03 -3.89
C ILE A 199 -7.44 3.35 -4.68
N THR A 200 -6.39 3.79 -4.00
CA THR A 200 -5.09 4.02 -4.60
C THR A 200 -4.07 3.06 -4.00
N HIS A 201 -3.12 2.58 -4.80
CA HIS A 201 -1.96 1.84 -4.29
C HIS A 201 -0.68 2.51 -4.76
N PHE A 202 0.28 2.75 -3.85
CA PHE A 202 1.60 3.27 -4.23
C PHE A 202 2.69 2.25 -3.94
N VAL A 203 3.38 1.81 -5.00
CA VAL A 203 4.50 0.86 -4.94
C VAL A 203 5.80 1.62 -4.72
N HIS A 204 6.46 1.37 -3.58
CA HIS A 204 7.66 2.11 -3.17
C HIS A 204 8.97 1.46 -3.64
N ILE A 205 8.89 0.37 -4.38
CA ILE A 205 10.04 -0.36 -4.93
C ILE A 205 9.91 -0.47 -6.45
N PRO A 206 10.98 -0.80 -7.20
CA PRO A 206 10.92 -0.88 -8.65
C PRO A 206 9.91 -1.93 -9.13
N TRP A 207 9.40 -1.78 -10.35
CA TRP A 207 8.61 -2.81 -11.01
C TRP A 207 9.44 -3.51 -12.09
N PRO A 208 9.58 -4.86 -12.05
CA PRO A 208 10.44 -5.58 -12.98
C PRO A 208 9.80 -5.68 -14.36
N THR A 209 10.62 -6.03 -15.35
CA THR A 209 10.14 -6.28 -16.72
C THR A 209 9.17 -7.47 -16.74
N PRO A 210 8.26 -7.53 -17.72
CA PRO A 210 7.28 -8.61 -17.83
C PRO A 210 7.94 -9.99 -17.88
N GLN A 211 9.09 -10.11 -18.58
CA GLN A 211 9.85 -11.35 -18.66
C GLN A 211 10.38 -11.78 -17.29
N TYR A 212 10.95 -10.87 -16.52
CA TYR A 212 11.49 -11.21 -15.21
C TYR A 212 10.37 -11.49 -14.20
N TRP A 213 9.21 -10.81 -14.31
CA TRP A 213 8.01 -11.12 -13.51
C TRP A 213 7.53 -12.56 -13.68
N LYS A 214 7.78 -13.19 -14.84
CA LYS A 214 7.41 -14.58 -15.11
C LYS A 214 8.18 -15.60 -14.27
N VAL A 215 9.26 -15.20 -13.58
CA VAL A 215 9.98 -16.06 -12.63
C VAL A 215 9.10 -16.44 -11.43
N LEU A 216 8.13 -15.59 -11.05
CA LEU A 216 7.14 -15.98 -10.03
C LEU A 216 6.19 -17.06 -10.56
N PRO A 217 5.74 -17.99 -9.68
CA PRO A 217 4.65 -18.89 -9.98
C PRO A 217 3.42 -18.15 -10.47
N ARG A 218 2.74 -18.69 -11.49
CA ARG A 218 1.60 -18.06 -12.15
C ARG A 218 0.50 -17.66 -11.15
N ASN A 219 0.16 -18.54 -10.20
CA ASN A 219 -0.85 -18.27 -9.19
C ASN A 219 -0.52 -17.08 -8.28
N MET A 220 0.77 -16.78 -8.03
CA MET A 220 1.19 -15.65 -7.21
C MET A 220 1.18 -14.35 -8.02
N ARG A 221 1.79 -14.40 -9.21
CA ARG A 221 1.96 -13.21 -10.05
C ARG A 221 0.63 -12.70 -10.61
N ASP A 222 -0.29 -13.59 -10.94
CA ASP A 222 -1.64 -13.23 -11.43
C ASP A 222 -2.46 -12.63 -10.28
N ALA A 223 -2.40 -13.23 -9.08
CA ALA A 223 -3.09 -12.70 -7.89
C ALA A 223 -2.60 -11.29 -7.51
N ILE A 224 -1.29 -11.02 -7.64
CA ILE A 224 -0.72 -9.68 -7.39
C ILE A 224 -1.23 -8.66 -8.41
N LEU A 225 -1.20 -8.99 -9.70
CA LEU A 225 -1.69 -8.10 -10.75
C LEU A 225 -3.18 -7.80 -10.56
N GLU A 226 -3.98 -8.84 -10.35
CA GLU A 226 -5.40 -8.68 -10.04
C GLU A 226 -5.64 -7.85 -8.78
N GLY A 227 -4.79 -8.04 -7.76
CA GLY A 227 -4.79 -7.29 -6.51
C GLY A 227 -4.65 -5.79 -6.75
N LEU A 228 -3.60 -5.39 -7.46
CA LEU A 228 -3.33 -4.00 -7.84
C LEU A 228 -4.41 -3.41 -8.75
N LEU A 229 -4.93 -4.20 -9.69
CA LEU A 229 -6.01 -3.79 -10.59
C LEU A 229 -7.38 -3.65 -9.89
N GLY A 230 -7.46 -3.92 -8.59
CA GLY A 230 -8.58 -3.51 -7.73
C GLY A 230 -8.62 -2.01 -7.44
N CYS A 231 -7.52 -1.30 -7.69
CA CYS A 231 -7.40 0.15 -7.53
C CYS A 231 -8.19 0.93 -8.60
N ASP A 232 -8.34 2.23 -8.34
CA ASP A 232 -8.62 3.26 -9.34
C ASP A 232 -7.33 3.92 -9.86
N ILE A 233 -6.26 3.93 -9.04
CA ILE A 233 -4.95 4.49 -9.40
C ILE A 233 -3.85 3.63 -8.78
N VAL A 234 -2.87 3.22 -9.60
CA VAL A 234 -1.62 2.62 -9.12
C VAL A 234 -0.45 3.57 -9.39
N GLY A 235 0.24 3.98 -8.33
CA GLY A 235 1.39 4.86 -8.36
C GLY A 235 2.71 4.10 -8.22
N PHE A 236 3.75 4.60 -8.90
CA PHE A 236 5.12 4.07 -8.86
C PHE A 236 6.13 5.20 -8.71
N GLN A 237 7.36 4.85 -8.33
CA GLN A 237 8.45 5.84 -8.16
C GLN A 237 8.95 6.44 -9.48
N SER A 238 8.96 5.67 -10.56
CA SER A 238 9.48 6.12 -11.85
C SER A 238 8.54 5.86 -13.02
N SER A 239 8.71 6.61 -14.10
CA SER A 239 7.99 6.35 -15.36
C SER A 239 8.42 5.02 -16.02
N LEU A 240 9.60 4.50 -15.68
CA LEU A 240 10.02 3.17 -16.15
C LEU A 240 9.21 2.08 -15.48
N ASP A 241 8.98 2.18 -14.17
CA ASP A 241 8.16 1.22 -13.42
C ASP A 241 6.72 1.19 -13.94
N VAL A 242 6.15 2.37 -14.24
CA VAL A 242 4.82 2.47 -14.89
C VAL A 242 4.80 1.69 -16.20
N ARG A 243 5.78 1.93 -17.10
CA ARG A 243 5.85 1.21 -18.38
C ARG A 243 5.99 -0.29 -18.20
N ASN A 244 6.85 -0.72 -17.26
CA ASN A 244 7.04 -2.13 -16.99
C ASN A 244 5.74 -2.77 -16.46
N PHE A 245 5.00 -2.10 -15.59
CA PHE A 245 3.70 -2.56 -15.10
C PHE A 245 2.67 -2.69 -16.21
N LEU A 246 2.54 -1.68 -17.07
CA LEU A 246 1.64 -1.71 -18.23
C LEU A 246 1.98 -2.87 -19.17
N MET A 247 3.26 -3.05 -19.53
CA MET A 247 3.70 -4.20 -20.32
C MET A 247 3.44 -5.53 -19.60
N THR A 248 3.49 -5.55 -18.27
CA THR A 248 3.18 -6.74 -17.48
C THR A 248 1.69 -7.08 -17.56
N CYS A 249 0.80 -6.09 -17.49
CA CYS A 249 -0.64 -6.26 -17.67
C CYS A 249 -0.98 -6.80 -19.06
N ASP A 250 -0.35 -6.27 -20.11
CA ASP A 250 -0.54 -6.76 -21.48
C ASP A 250 0.04 -8.17 -21.67
N GLU A 251 1.34 -8.36 -21.46
CA GLU A 251 2.02 -9.62 -21.79
C GLU A 251 1.66 -10.80 -20.87
N ASN A 252 1.41 -10.54 -19.57
CA ASN A 252 1.25 -11.60 -18.58
C ASN A 252 -0.22 -11.88 -18.27
N ALA A 253 -1.09 -10.87 -18.36
CA ALA A 253 -2.52 -11.00 -18.09
C ALA A 253 -3.40 -10.87 -19.35
N GLY A 254 -2.85 -10.48 -20.51
CA GLY A 254 -3.60 -10.33 -21.75
C GLY A 254 -4.60 -9.17 -21.72
N LEU A 255 -4.33 -8.14 -20.91
CA LEU A 255 -5.23 -7.00 -20.73
C LEU A 255 -4.98 -5.92 -21.78
N THR A 256 -6.03 -5.19 -22.15
CA THR A 256 -5.88 -4.04 -23.03
C THR A 256 -5.28 -2.86 -22.27
N VAL A 257 -4.21 -2.31 -22.82
CA VAL A 257 -3.47 -1.19 -22.25
C VAL A 257 -3.49 -0.01 -23.22
N ASP A 258 -3.73 1.20 -22.68
CA ASP A 258 -3.49 2.45 -23.37
C ASP A 258 -2.20 3.09 -22.82
N ASP A 259 -1.11 2.99 -23.58
CA ASP A 259 0.18 3.53 -23.19
C ASP A 259 0.21 5.07 -23.11
N LYS A 260 -0.63 5.76 -23.89
CA LYS A 260 -0.66 7.23 -23.92
C LYS A 260 -1.32 7.76 -22.66
N GLU A 261 -2.46 7.18 -22.30
CA GLU A 261 -3.21 7.53 -21.10
C GLU A 261 -2.68 6.83 -19.84
N ARG A 262 -1.75 5.87 -20.01
CA ARG A 262 -1.16 5.03 -18.95
C ARG A 262 -2.23 4.27 -18.18
N ALA A 263 -3.12 3.63 -18.92
CA ALA A 263 -4.34 3.05 -18.39
C ALA A 263 -4.48 1.56 -18.76
N VAL A 264 -5.08 0.78 -17.87
CA VAL A 264 -5.41 -0.62 -18.09
C VAL A 264 -6.93 -0.81 -18.05
N LEU A 265 -7.49 -1.47 -19.06
CA LEU A 265 -8.91 -1.81 -19.08
C LEU A 265 -9.12 -3.20 -18.47
N ILE A 266 -9.93 -3.26 -17.42
CA ILE A 266 -10.25 -4.51 -16.71
C ILE A 266 -11.69 -4.49 -16.20
N ASP A 267 -12.47 -5.54 -16.51
CA ASP A 267 -13.85 -5.71 -16.05
C ASP A 267 -14.75 -4.47 -16.28
N GLY A 268 -14.56 -3.77 -17.41
CA GLY A 268 -15.29 -2.54 -17.75
C GLY A 268 -14.87 -1.30 -16.96
N ARG A 269 -13.80 -1.38 -16.16
CA ARG A 269 -13.16 -0.24 -15.47
C ARG A 269 -11.84 0.12 -16.14
N VAL A 270 -11.44 1.35 -15.88
CA VAL A 270 -10.11 1.89 -16.23
C VAL A 270 -9.35 2.07 -14.92
N VAL A 271 -8.12 1.54 -14.88
CA VAL A 271 -7.16 1.66 -13.77
C VAL A 271 -5.91 2.35 -14.26
#